data_AF-A0A4Z2DDE0-F1
#
_entry.id   AF-A0A4Z2DDE0-F1
#
_cell.length_a   1.000
_cell.length_b   1.000
_cell.length_c   1.000
_cell.angle_alpha   90.00
_cell.angle_beta   90.00
_cell.angle_gamma   90.00
#
_symmetry.space_group_name_H-M   'P 1'
#
loop_
_entity.id
_entity.type
_entity.pdbx_description
1 polymer ?
#
loop_
_entity_poly.entity_id
_entity_poly.type
_entity_poly.pdbx_seq_one_letter_code
_entity_poly.pdbx_strand_id
1 'polypeptide(L)'
;MPGGIILYGRQVAQAVGHKIKLDVALLKSTFDVYPKLVVIEVGELPQSKLYIKQKFKFAKKYGILLSHMRLPSHISESLLLDYVYKLNADSSVHGITLQLPFDSDMNINVTNSLNAVATHKDVEGLNSYNTALLSRGDILCPHCEGLKQKHTYIPCTAAACYALIRHVNFPISGSRCVIIGRGRLVGAPTAELLSGSCGATVIQCHLQSANIDEEINRGDIIISGVGHPGLIKGDWVRPGALVIDCGYSVMNVLYDTTTSPTWSQIRVRH
;
A
#
# COMPACT_ATOMS: atom_id res chain seq x y z
N MET A 1 -25.97 10.42 -12.95
CA MET A 1 -25.64 9.08 -13.49
C MET A 1 -26.32 8.04 -12.62
N PRO A 2 -26.75 6.86 -13.13
CA PRO A 2 -27.05 5.74 -12.25
C PRO A 2 -25.81 5.44 -11.39
N GLY A 3 -26.01 5.24 -10.09
CA GLY A 3 -24.90 5.18 -9.12
C GLY A 3 -23.90 4.07 -9.44
N GLY A 4 -22.61 4.38 -9.32
CA GLY A 4 -21.55 3.38 -9.50
C GLY A 4 -21.66 2.23 -8.49
N ILE A 5 -21.26 1.03 -8.90
CA ILE A 5 -21.27 -0.15 -8.03
C ILE A 5 -20.17 0.00 -6.97
N ILE A 6 -20.55 -0.04 -5.69
CA ILE A 6 -19.60 0.09 -4.58
C ILE A 6 -18.79 -1.21 -4.44
N LEU A 7 -17.47 -1.10 -4.51
CA LEU A 7 -16.53 -2.18 -4.26
C LEU A 7 -16.26 -2.30 -2.75
N TYR A 8 -16.78 -3.36 -2.13
CA TYR A 8 -16.66 -3.58 -0.69
C TYR A 8 -15.33 -4.24 -0.31
N GLY A 9 -14.23 -3.46 -0.24
CA GLY A 9 -12.90 -3.96 0.10
C GLY A 9 -12.80 -4.77 1.40
N ARG A 10 -13.75 -4.60 2.34
CA ARG A 10 -13.90 -5.45 3.54
C ARG A 10 -14.14 -6.92 3.21
N GLN A 11 -14.91 -7.23 2.16
CA GLN A 11 -15.19 -8.60 1.72
C GLN A 11 -13.91 -9.25 1.15
N VAL A 12 -13.15 -8.51 0.34
CA VAL A 12 -11.85 -8.95 -0.19
C VAL A 12 -10.87 -9.24 0.94
N ALA A 13 -10.75 -8.33 1.91
CA ALA A 13 -9.88 -8.51 3.08
C ALA A 13 -10.31 -9.68 4.00
N GLN A 14 -11.60 -10.03 4.03
CA GLN A 14 -12.09 -11.22 4.73
C GLN A 14 -11.72 -12.50 3.99
N ALA A 15 -11.90 -12.55 2.67
CA ALA A 15 -11.52 -13.71 1.85
C ALA A 15 -10.02 -14.00 1.91
N VAL A 16 -9.17 -12.97 1.77
CA VAL A 16 -7.71 -13.08 1.93
C VAL A 16 -7.35 -13.55 3.35
N GLY A 17 -7.98 -12.98 4.37
CA GLY A 17 -7.76 -13.38 5.76
C GLY A 17 -8.15 -14.82 6.08
N HIS A 18 -9.22 -15.36 5.45
CA HIS A 18 -9.59 -16.76 5.59
C HIS A 18 -8.53 -17.70 5.00
N LYS A 19 -7.97 -17.37 3.82
CA LYS A 19 -6.84 -18.14 3.25
C LYS A 19 -5.64 -18.11 4.20
N ILE A 20 -5.24 -16.92 4.65
CA ILE A 20 -4.12 -16.74 5.60
C ILE A 20 -4.33 -17.58 6.88
N LYS A 21 -5.56 -17.66 7.41
CA LYS A 21 -5.85 -18.47 8.60
C LYS A 21 -5.61 -19.97 8.36
N LEU A 22 -5.93 -20.47 7.16
CA LEU A 22 -5.66 -21.87 6.78
C LEU A 22 -4.16 -22.12 6.61
N ASP A 23 -3.46 -21.21 5.91
CA ASP A 23 -2.01 -21.28 5.71
C ASP A 23 -1.26 -21.26 7.06
N VAL A 24 -1.67 -20.39 7.99
CA VAL A 24 -1.14 -20.30 9.37
C VAL A 24 -1.46 -21.55 10.20
N ALA A 25 -2.62 -22.18 10.00
CA ALA A 25 -2.96 -23.43 10.69
C ALA A 25 -2.06 -24.59 10.21
N LEU A 26 -1.87 -24.70 8.89
CA LEU A 26 -0.98 -25.69 8.27
C LEU A 26 0.47 -25.53 8.73
N LEU A 27 0.99 -24.29 8.76
CA LEU A 27 2.36 -24.01 9.22
C LEU A 27 2.60 -24.48 10.66
N LYS A 28 1.61 -24.31 11.54
CA LYS A 28 1.69 -24.77 12.93
C LYS A 28 1.56 -26.29 13.05
N SER A 29 0.55 -26.89 12.41
CA SER A 29 0.28 -28.32 12.55
C SER A 29 1.34 -29.22 11.92
N THR A 30 1.99 -28.76 10.85
CA THR A 30 2.86 -29.59 10.01
C THR A 30 4.34 -29.28 10.20
N PHE A 31 4.70 -28.05 10.57
CA PHE A 31 6.09 -27.60 10.65
C PHE A 31 6.47 -26.97 12.00
N ASP A 32 5.53 -26.86 12.95
CA ASP A 32 5.66 -26.10 14.21
C ASP A 32 6.14 -24.64 14.00
N VAL A 33 5.76 -24.04 12.86
CA VAL A 33 6.12 -22.67 12.49
C VAL A 33 5.02 -21.71 12.91
N TYR A 34 5.41 -20.66 13.64
CA TYR A 34 4.51 -19.59 14.09
C TYR A 34 4.88 -18.27 13.39
N PRO A 35 4.19 -17.89 12.30
CA PRO A 35 4.50 -16.66 11.57
C PRO A 35 4.48 -15.44 12.48
N LYS A 36 5.58 -14.68 12.48
CA LYS A 36 5.83 -13.53 13.36
C LYS A 36 6.21 -12.29 12.55
N LEU A 37 5.40 -11.24 12.69
CA LEU A 37 5.64 -9.90 12.16
C LEU A 37 6.13 -8.98 13.28
N VAL A 38 7.19 -8.21 13.02
CA VAL A 38 7.62 -7.13 13.92
C VAL A 38 7.36 -5.78 13.25
N VAL A 39 6.55 -4.96 13.90
CA VAL A 39 6.29 -3.57 13.51
C VAL A 39 7.18 -2.66 14.34
N ILE A 40 8.05 -1.89 13.70
CA ILE A 40 8.88 -0.86 14.33
C ILE A 40 8.19 0.49 14.16
N GLU A 41 7.94 1.19 15.27
CA GLU A 41 7.43 2.57 15.30
C GLU A 41 8.53 3.46 15.90
N VAL A 42 8.89 4.56 15.23
CA VAL A 42 9.77 5.60 15.79
C VAL A 42 8.89 6.75 16.24
N GLY A 43 8.99 7.13 17.52
CA GLY A 43 8.12 8.09 18.22
C GLY A 43 6.67 7.61 18.36
N GLU A 44 5.69 8.51 18.25
CA GLU A 44 4.27 8.19 18.38
C GLU A 44 3.33 9.17 17.65
N LEU A 45 3.28 9.09 16.31
CA LEU A 45 2.33 9.89 15.54
C LEU A 45 0.87 9.43 15.76
N PRO A 46 -0.09 10.35 16.06
CA PRO A 46 -1.51 10.01 16.24
C PRO A 46 -2.12 9.25 15.06
N GLN A 47 -1.72 9.58 13.83
CA GLN A 47 -2.16 8.91 12.60
C GLN A 47 -1.68 7.44 12.51
N SER A 48 -0.49 7.12 13.02
CA SER A 48 0.07 5.76 13.00
C SER A 48 -0.69 4.80 13.92
N LYS A 49 -1.23 5.30 15.04
CA LYS A 49 -1.94 4.49 16.05
C LYS A 49 -3.08 3.66 15.46
N LEU A 50 -3.84 4.21 14.51
CA LEU A 50 -4.96 3.50 13.88
C LEU A 50 -4.45 2.34 13.00
N TYR A 51 -3.40 2.57 12.21
CA TYR A 51 -2.81 1.54 11.34
C TYR A 51 -2.18 0.41 12.15
N ILE A 52 -1.39 0.72 13.18
CA ILE A 52 -0.80 -0.29 14.08
C ILE A 52 -1.90 -1.11 14.78
N LYS A 53 -2.95 -0.44 15.29
CA LYS A 53 -4.12 -1.11 15.91
C LYS A 53 -4.85 -2.03 14.93
N GLN A 54 -4.93 -1.68 13.65
CA GLN A 54 -5.49 -2.55 12.61
C GLN A 54 -4.57 -3.74 12.29
N LYS A 55 -3.25 -3.52 12.15
CA LYS A 55 -2.23 -4.59 11.98
C LYS A 55 -2.35 -5.62 13.11
N PHE A 56 -2.42 -5.19 14.38
CA PHE A 56 -2.65 -6.06 15.54
C PHE A 56 -3.98 -6.85 15.49
N LYS A 57 -5.09 -6.16 15.19
CA LYS A 57 -6.41 -6.82 15.09
C LYS A 57 -6.42 -7.89 14.00
N PHE A 58 -5.82 -7.62 12.85
CA PHE A 58 -5.71 -8.56 11.74
C PHE A 58 -4.85 -9.78 12.13
N ALA A 59 -3.65 -9.54 12.66
CA ALA A 59 -2.74 -10.60 13.08
C ALA A 59 -3.38 -11.53 14.13
N LYS A 60 -3.96 -10.96 15.19
CA LYS A 60 -4.69 -11.74 16.22
C LYS A 60 -5.87 -12.53 15.64
N LYS A 61 -6.64 -11.95 14.71
CA LYS A 61 -7.81 -12.62 14.09
C LYS A 61 -7.43 -13.86 13.28
N TYR A 62 -6.28 -13.82 12.61
CA TYR A 62 -5.84 -14.88 11.69
C TYR A 62 -4.63 -15.69 12.19
N GLY A 63 -4.26 -15.53 13.47
CA GLY A 63 -3.32 -16.40 14.18
C GLY A 63 -1.84 -16.07 13.97
N ILE A 64 -1.52 -14.91 13.40
CA ILE A 64 -0.15 -14.41 13.21
C ILE A 64 0.33 -13.76 14.53
N LEU A 65 1.57 -14.06 14.94
CA LEU A 65 2.22 -13.35 16.04
C LEU A 65 2.62 -11.95 15.57
N LEU A 66 2.30 -10.91 16.34
CA LEU A 66 2.72 -9.55 16.04
C LEU A 66 3.37 -8.92 17.28
N SER A 67 4.62 -8.50 17.13
CA SER A 67 5.34 -7.71 18.12
C SER A 67 5.42 -6.25 17.66
N HIS A 68 5.28 -5.32 18.59
CA HIS A 68 5.39 -3.89 18.31
C HIS A 68 6.58 -3.33 19.08
N MET A 69 7.60 -2.90 18.35
CA MET A 69 8.81 -2.28 18.86
C MET A 69 8.68 -0.78 18.69
N ARG A 70 8.23 -0.10 19.75
CA ARG A 70 8.25 1.38 19.80
C ARG A 70 9.62 1.86 20.25
N LEU A 71 10.22 2.73 19.46
CA LEU A 71 11.50 3.38 19.67
C LEU A 71 11.26 4.87 19.95
N PRO A 72 12.09 5.54 20.78
CA PRO A 72 11.88 6.95 21.12
C PRO A 72 12.14 7.87 19.92
N SER A 73 11.56 9.07 19.93
CA SER A 73 11.74 10.09 18.89
C SER A 73 13.19 10.59 18.77
N HIS A 74 13.96 10.55 19.85
CA HIS A 74 15.37 10.94 19.88
C HIS A 74 16.36 9.81 19.49
N ILE A 75 15.88 8.70 18.90
CA ILE A 75 16.76 7.61 18.49
C ILE A 75 17.69 8.02 17.34
N SER A 76 18.95 7.59 17.37
CA SER A 76 19.86 7.77 16.23
C SER A 76 19.55 6.80 15.10
N GLU A 77 19.86 7.19 13.85
CA GLU A 77 19.76 6.28 12.70
C GLU A 77 20.59 5.00 12.94
N SER A 78 21.81 5.12 13.48
CA SER A 78 22.66 3.95 13.80
C SER A 78 21.97 2.94 14.72
N LEU A 79 21.31 3.39 15.79
CA LEU A 79 20.66 2.50 16.75
C LEU A 79 19.37 1.89 16.18
N LEU A 80 18.64 2.62 15.33
CA LEU A 80 17.52 2.06 14.56
C LEU A 80 18.01 0.93 13.62
N LEU A 81 19.11 1.16 12.90
CA LEU A 81 19.71 0.15 12.02
C LEU A 81 20.17 -1.08 12.80
N ASP A 82 20.78 -0.92 13.98
CA ASP A 82 21.15 -2.04 14.86
C ASP A 82 19.94 -2.90 15.27
N TYR A 83 18.78 -2.28 15.55
CA TYR A 83 17.54 -3.03 15.82
C TYR A 83 17.06 -3.79 14.59
N VAL A 84 17.10 -3.17 13.40
CA VAL A 84 16.73 -3.84 12.14
C VAL A 84 17.66 -5.03 11.86
N TYR A 85 18.98 -4.88 12.04
CA TYR A 85 19.93 -5.98 11.83
C TYR A 85 19.75 -7.13 12.84
N LYS A 86 19.43 -6.85 14.10
CA LYS A 86 19.07 -7.89 15.09
C LYS A 86 17.81 -8.65 14.66
N LEU A 87 16.79 -7.94 14.16
CA LEU A 87 15.55 -8.57 13.65
C LEU A 87 15.76 -9.33 12.33
N ASN A 88 16.71 -8.93 11.50
CA ASN A 88 17.13 -9.70 10.33
C ASN A 88 17.78 -11.03 10.75
N ALA A 89 18.61 -11.04 11.79
CA ALA A 89 19.26 -12.25 12.30
C ALA A 89 18.33 -13.17 13.13
N ASP A 90 17.28 -12.63 13.76
CA ASP A 90 16.30 -13.41 14.55
C ASP A 90 15.49 -14.35 13.64
N SER A 91 15.78 -15.65 13.69
CA SER A 91 15.07 -16.69 12.92
C SER A 91 13.61 -16.89 13.33
N SER A 92 13.19 -16.40 14.51
CA SER A 92 11.78 -16.39 14.90
C SER A 92 11.00 -15.29 14.18
N VAL A 93 11.65 -14.26 13.65
CA VAL A 93 11.01 -13.14 12.94
C VAL A 93 10.96 -13.43 11.45
N HIS A 94 9.74 -13.44 10.90
CA HIS A 94 9.46 -13.80 9.52
C HIS A 94 9.19 -12.57 8.64
N GLY A 95 8.81 -11.45 9.25
CA GLY A 95 8.57 -10.19 8.57
C GLY A 95 8.85 -8.99 9.45
N ILE A 96 9.30 -7.90 8.83
CA ILE A 96 9.62 -6.63 9.46
C ILE A 96 8.87 -5.52 8.70
N THR A 97 8.33 -4.59 9.45
CA THR A 97 7.57 -3.43 8.96
C THR A 97 8.10 -2.18 9.65
N LEU A 98 8.47 -1.16 8.87
CA LEU A 98 8.84 0.16 9.41
C LEU A 98 7.62 1.06 9.29
N GLN A 99 6.98 1.40 10.41
CA GLN A 99 5.80 2.25 10.38
C GLN A 99 6.21 3.68 10.00
N LEU A 100 5.81 4.10 8.81
CA LEU A 100 6.05 5.43 8.27
C LEU A 100 4.82 6.35 8.40
N PRO A 101 5.03 7.69 8.39
CA PRO A 101 6.33 8.35 8.52
C PRO A 101 6.91 8.19 9.95
N PHE A 102 8.22 8.33 10.09
CA PHE A 102 8.87 8.36 11.40
C PHE A 102 8.56 9.65 12.15
N ASP A 103 8.42 9.54 13.47
CA ASP A 103 8.23 10.64 14.39
C ASP A 103 9.53 10.85 15.17
N SER A 104 10.45 11.60 14.57
CA SER A 104 11.85 11.64 14.99
C SER A 104 12.35 13.08 15.13
N ASP A 105 12.94 13.37 16.28
CA ASP A 105 13.67 14.62 16.54
C ASP A 105 15.02 14.63 15.81
N MET A 106 15.52 13.45 15.45
CA MET A 106 16.75 13.24 14.70
C MET A 106 16.46 13.10 13.19
N ASN A 107 17.39 13.56 12.34
CA ASN A 107 17.33 13.28 10.92
C ASN A 107 17.67 11.80 10.65
N ILE A 108 16.66 10.99 10.30
CA ILE A 108 16.79 9.57 9.96
C ILE A 108 16.51 9.39 8.47
N ASN A 109 17.46 8.82 7.73
CA ASN A 109 17.28 8.49 6.33
C ASN A 109 16.36 7.28 6.17
N VAL A 110 15.09 7.54 5.85
CA VAL A 110 14.07 6.52 5.59
C VAL A 110 14.49 5.51 4.52
N THR A 111 15.22 5.93 3.48
CA THR A 111 15.68 5.01 2.42
C THR A 111 16.74 4.05 2.95
N ASN A 112 17.68 4.52 3.77
CA ASN A 112 18.65 3.66 4.45
C ASN A 112 17.95 2.66 5.37
N SER A 113 16.99 3.12 6.18
CA SER A 113 16.23 2.26 7.10
C SER A 113 15.47 1.16 6.36
N LEU A 114 14.77 1.50 5.26
CA LEU A 114 14.07 0.53 4.42
C LEU A 114 15.04 -0.47 3.78
N ASN A 115 16.20 -0.01 3.29
CA ASN A 115 17.21 -0.87 2.67
C ASN A 115 17.98 -1.77 3.64
N ALA A 116 17.96 -1.44 4.94
CA ALA A 116 18.49 -2.31 5.98
C ALA A 116 17.56 -3.50 6.29
N VAL A 117 16.27 -3.45 5.94
CA VAL A 117 15.37 -4.60 6.09
C VAL A 117 15.74 -5.67 5.06
N ALA A 118 16.10 -6.87 5.53
CA ALA A 118 16.48 -7.97 4.66
C ALA A 118 15.34 -8.30 3.67
N THR A 119 15.67 -8.48 2.39
CA THR A 119 14.69 -8.68 1.30
C THR A 119 13.64 -9.75 1.59
N HIS A 120 14.03 -10.85 2.23
CA HIS A 120 13.14 -11.96 2.57
C HIS A 120 12.24 -11.71 3.81
N LYS A 121 12.41 -10.56 4.50
CA LYS A 121 11.59 -10.09 5.62
C LYS A 121 10.91 -8.75 5.35
N ASP A 122 11.20 -8.07 4.24
CA ASP A 122 10.57 -6.82 3.82
C ASP A 122 9.13 -7.07 3.31
N VAL A 123 8.21 -7.38 4.23
CA VAL A 123 6.81 -7.72 3.92
C VAL A 123 5.99 -6.55 3.38
N GLU A 124 6.52 -5.33 3.46
CA GLU A 124 5.94 -4.15 2.81
C GLU A 124 6.53 -3.89 1.42
N GLY A 125 7.54 -4.65 0.96
CA GLY A 125 8.10 -4.58 -0.40
C GLY A 125 8.75 -3.24 -0.74
N LEU A 126 9.19 -2.48 0.26
CA LEU A 126 9.61 -1.08 0.12
C LEU A 126 11.13 -0.89 -0.05
N ASN A 127 11.93 -1.94 0.12
CA ASN A 127 13.37 -1.84 -0.09
C ASN A 127 13.73 -1.75 -1.59
N SER A 128 14.91 -1.21 -1.90
CA SER A 128 15.37 -0.99 -3.28
C SER A 128 15.51 -2.27 -4.10
N TYR A 129 15.66 -3.44 -3.46
CA TYR A 129 15.76 -4.73 -4.17
C TYR A 129 14.39 -5.25 -4.59
N ASN A 130 13.40 -5.30 -3.69
CA ASN A 130 12.04 -5.72 -3.99
C ASN A 130 11.38 -4.79 -5.02
N THR A 131 11.55 -3.47 -4.88
CA THR A 131 11.06 -2.49 -5.85
C THR A 131 11.73 -2.62 -7.24
N ALA A 132 13.03 -2.91 -7.31
CA ALA A 132 13.72 -3.14 -8.58
C ALA A 132 13.41 -4.51 -9.23
N LEU A 133 12.93 -5.49 -8.47
CA LEU A 133 12.36 -6.71 -9.03
C LEU A 133 10.94 -6.49 -9.56
N LEU A 134 10.13 -5.67 -8.87
CA LEU A 134 8.79 -5.27 -9.32
C LEU A 134 8.82 -4.52 -10.65
N SER A 135 9.72 -3.54 -10.82
CA SER A 135 9.85 -2.76 -12.06
C SER A 135 10.39 -3.55 -13.26
N ARG A 136 10.70 -4.84 -13.10
CA ARG A 136 11.11 -5.74 -14.20
C ARG A 136 9.97 -6.64 -14.69
N GLY A 137 8.82 -6.64 -14.02
CA GLY A 137 7.63 -7.41 -14.42
C GLY A 137 7.67 -8.91 -14.10
N ASP A 138 8.78 -9.44 -13.61
CA ASP A 138 9.02 -10.88 -13.39
C ASP A 138 8.15 -11.54 -12.30
N ILE A 139 7.37 -10.78 -11.51
CA ILE A 139 6.75 -11.27 -10.27
C ILE A 139 5.53 -12.18 -10.50
N LEU A 140 4.66 -11.89 -11.47
CA LEU A 140 3.40 -12.64 -11.67
C LEU A 140 3.30 -13.34 -13.04
N CYS A 141 4.38 -13.48 -13.81
CA CYS A 141 4.32 -14.11 -15.13
C CYS A 141 3.99 -15.63 -15.04
N PRO A 142 2.77 -16.09 -15.44
CA PRO A 142 2.39 -17.49 -15.26
C PRO A 142 3.10 -18.43 -16.25
N HIS A 143 3.43 -17.89 -17.43
CA HIS A 143 4.02 -18.60 -18.57
C HIS A 143 5.56 -18.61 -18.54
N CYS A 144 6.19 -17.85 -17.63
CA CYS A 144 7.64 -17.77 -17.51
C CYS A 144 8.17 -18.90 -16.62
N GLU A 145 8.11 -20.15 -17.09
CA GLU A 145 8.37 -21.33 -16.24
C GLU A 145 9.79 -21.40 -15.65
N GLY A 146 10.76 -20.67 -16.21
CA GLY A 146 12.10 -20.50 -15.65
C GLY A 146 12.31 -19.33 -14.68
N LEU A 147 11.36 -18.38 -14.58
CA LEU A 147 11.48 -17.18 -13.73
C LEU A 147 10.66 -17.27 -12.42
N LYS A 148 9.94 -18.36 -12.20
CA LYS A 148 9.12 -18.67 -10.99
C LYS A 148 9.89 -18.66 -9.63
N GLN A 149 11.16 -18.26 -9.60
CA GLN A 149 12.13 -18.55 -8.52
C GLN A 149 12.52 -17.37 -7.62
N LYS A 150 11.93 -16.17 -7.79
CA LYS A 150 12.16 -15.04 -6.87
C LYS A 150 10.88 -14.56 -6.21
N HIS A 151 10.62 -15.13 -5.03
CA HIS A 151 9.68 -14.56 -4.07
C HIS A 151 10.03 -13.09 -3.83
N THR A 152 9.16 -12.20 -4.31
CA THR A 152 9.31 -10.75 -4.21
C THR A 152 8.11 -10.19 -3.49
N TYR A 153 8.34 -9.31 -2.52
CA TYR A 153 7.26 -8.62 -1.84
C TYR A 153 6.81 -7.41 -2.66
N ILE A 154 5.51 -7.33 -2.91
CA ILE A 154 4.87 -6.20 -3.60
C ILE A 154 4.37 -5.22 -2.53
N PRO A 155 4.57 -3.89 -2.68
CA PRO A 155 3.99 -2.89 -1.80
C PRO A 155 2.51 -3.11 -1.54
N CYS A 156 2.17 -3.16 -0.25
CA CYS A 156 0.90 -3.73 0.21
C CYS A 156 -0.34 -3.02 -0.36
N THR A 157 -0.27 -1.72 -0.62
CA THR A 157 -1.34 -0.97 -1.29
C THR A 157 -1.45 -1.32 -2.79
N ALA A 158 -0.34 -1.50 -3.50
CA ALA A 158 -0.36 -1.94 -4.90
C ALA A 158 -0.91 -3.36 -5.04
N ALA A 159 -0.50 -4.26 -4.13
CA ALA A 159 -1.06 -5.61 -4.03
C ALA A 159 -2.57 -5.59 -3.69
N ALA A 160 -3.01 -4.67 -2.82
CA ALA A 160 -4.43 -4.47 -2.50
C ALA A 160 -5.20 -3.98 -3.74
N CYS A 161 -4.73 -2.96 -4.45
CA CYS A 161 -5.33 -2.50 -5.71
C CYS A 161 -5.53 -3.67 -6.69
N TYR A 162 -4.47 -4.45 -6.95
CA TYR A 162 -4.57 -5.63 -7.80
C TYR A 162 -5.62 -6.64 -7.31
N ALA A 163 -5.63 -6.96 -6.01
CA ALA A 163 -6.60 -7.88 -5.42
C ALA A 163 -8.05 -7.38 -5.56
N LEU A 164 -8.28 -6.06 -5.43
CA LEU A 164 -9.60 -5.45 -5.64
C LEU A 164 -10.06 -5.56 -7.10
N ILE A 165 -9.19 -5.23 -8.07
CA ILE A 165 -9.49 -5.34 -9.51
C ILE A 165 -9.82 -6.79 -9.89
N ARG A 166 -9.02 -7.74 -9.41
CA ARG A 166 -9.24 -9.18 -9.65
C ARG A 166 -10.53 -9.68 -9.01
N HIS A 167 -10.90 -9.19 -7.83
CA HIS A 167 -12.13 -9.61 -7.13
C HIS A 167 -13.40 -9.27 -7.92
N VAL A 168 -13.44 -8.12 -8.61
CA VAL A 168 -14.56 -7.73 -9.47
C VAL A 168 -14.44 -8.23 -10.92
N ASN A 169 -13.44 -9.06 -11.21
CA ASN A 169 -13.14 -9.61 -12.55
C ASN A 169 -12.98 -8.55 -13.66
N PHE A 170 -12.58 -7.33 -13.32
CA PHE A 170 -12.37 -6.26 -14.30
C PHE A 170 -11.08 -6.56 -15.11
N PRO A 171 -11.09 -6.39 -16.45
CA PRO A 171 -9.92 -6.67 -17.30
C PRO A 171 -8.76 -5.72 -16.97
N ILE A 172 -7.53 -6.24 -16.96
CA ILE A 172 -6.31 -5.43 -16.74
C ILE A 172 -5.47 -5.37 -18.01
N SER A 173 -5.25 -6.52 -18.66
CA SER A 173 -4.48 -6.59 -19.90
C SER A 173 -5.16 -5.79 -21.00
N GLY A 174 -4.42 -4.89 -21.63
CA GLY A 174 -4.90 -3.95 -22.66
C GLY A 174 -5.65 -2.72 -22.14
N SER A 175 -6.07 -2.68 -20.87
CA SER A 175 -6.80 -1.54 -20.30
C SER A 175 -5.90 -0.33 -20.04
N ARG A 176 -6.43 0.88 -20.22
CA ARG A 176 -5.77 2.15 -19.87
C ARG A 176 -5.87 2.41 -18.37
N CYS A 177 -4.78 2.20 -17.65
CA CYS A 177 -4.68 2.48 -16.22
C CYS A 177 -4.13 3.90 -15.98
N VAL A 178 -4.90 4.75 -15.32
CA VAL A 178 -4.51 6.12 -14.94
C VAL A 178 -4.16 6.13 -13.46
N ILE A 179 -2.87 6.27 -13.15
CA ILE A 179 -2.34 6.24 -11.78
C ILE A 179 -2.01 7.66 -11.35
N ILE A 180 -2.70 8.16 -10.34
CA ILE A 180 -2.57 9.53 -9.85
C ILE A 180 -1.67 9.50 -8.62
N GLY A 181 -0.46 10.03 -8.78
CA GLY A 181 0.60 10.01 -7.80
C GLY A 181 1.75 9.08 -8.19
N ARG A 182 2.96 9.45 -7.77
CA ARG A 182 4.23 8.71 -8.02
C ARG A 182 4.97 8.36 -6.72
N GLY A 183 4.26 8.34 -5.59
CA GLY A 183 4.84 8.03 -4.28
C GLY A 183 5.22 6.56 -4.14
N ARG A 184 6.32 6.29 -3.40
CA ARG A 184 6.88 4.94 -3.20
C ARG A 184 5.93 3.91 -2.57
N LEU A 185 4.91 4.37 -1.82
CA LEU A 185 3.99 3.51 -1.08
C LEU A 185 2.79 3.02 -1.91
N VAL A 186 2.43 3.74 -2.98
CA VAL A 186 1.19 3.51 -3.73
C VAL A 186 1.43 3.71 -5.23
N GLY A 187 1.63 4.95 -5.67
CA GLY A 187 1.58 5.32 -7.08
C GLY A 187 2.64 4.63 -7.95
N ALA A 188 3.91 4.71 -7.56
CA ALA A 188 5.00 4.06 -8.30
C ALA A 188 4.84 2.52 -8.39
N PRO A 189 4.71 1.76 -7.28
CA PRO A 189 4.59 0.31 -7.37
C PRO A 189 3.27 -0.17 -8.00
N THR A 190 2.18 0.61 -7.91
CA THR A 190 0.93 0.25 -8.61
C THR A 190 1.07 0.41 -10.12
N ALA A 191 1.79 1.45 -10.59
CA ALA A 191 2.08 1.62 -12.00
C ALA A 191 2.91 0.44 -12.55
N GLU A 192 4.04 0.12 -11.91
CA GLU A 192 4.92 -1.00 -12.30
C GLU A 192 4.21 -2.37 -12.29
N LEU A 193 3.40 -2.64 -11.27
CA LEU A 193 2.65 -3.90 -11.15
C LEU A 193 1.67 -4.10 -12.30
N LEU A 194 0.93 -3.04 -12.67
CA LEU A 194 -0.11 -3.10 -13.69
C LEU A 194 0.47 -3.07 -15.10
N SER A 195 1.53 -2.29 -15.36
CA SER A 195 2.19 -2.26 -16.67
C SER A 195 2.93 -3.57 -16.96
N GLY A 196 3.86 -3.94 -16.07
CA GLY A 196 4.74 -5.08 -16.26
C GLY A 196 4.03 -6.42 -16.12
N SER A 197 3.65 -6.79 -14.90
CA SER A 197 3.13 -8.14 -14.63
C SER A 197 1.67 -8.37 -15.05
N CYS A 198 0.91 -7.32 -15.39
CA CYS A 198 -0.51 -7.44 -15.75
C CYS A 198 -0.87 -6.99 -17.18
N GLY A 199 0.06 -6.36 -17.92
CA GLY A 199 -0.14 -6.00 -19.33
C GLY A 199 -1.07 -4.81 -19.58
N ALA A 200 -1.25 -3.91 -18.62
CA ALA A 200 -2.02 -2.68 -18.80
C ALA A 200 -1.20 -1.58 -19.51
N THR A 201 -1.89 -0.68 -20.23
CA THR A 201 -1.27 0.58 -20.68
C THR A 201 -1.38 1.60 -19.56
N VAL A 202 -0.26 1.92 -18.91
CA VAL A 202 -0.25 2.76 -17.71
C VAL A 202 0.16 4.21 -18.03
N ILE A 203 -0.64 5.17 -17.56
CA ILE A 203 -0.33 6.60 -17.56
C ILE A 203 -0.21 7.03 -16.10
N GLN A 204 0.97 7.52 -15.70
CA GLN A 204 1.20 8.00 -14.34
C GLN A 204 1.16 9.53 -14.28
N CYS A 205 0.10 10.07 -13.68
CA CYS A 205 -0.09 11.49 -13.45
C CYS A 205 0.54 11.93 -12.11
N HIS A 206 0.97 13.19 -12.04
CA HIS A 206 1.52 13.82 -10.84
C HIS A 206 1.18 15.33 -10.84
N LEU A 207 1.63 16.07 -9.81
CA LEU A 207 1.28 17.48 -9.60
C LEU A 207 1.65 18.40 -10.78
N GLN A 208 2.59 17.99 -11.63
CA GLN A 208 3.04 18.72 -12.83
C GLN A 208 2.43 18.20 -14.14
N SER A 209 1.50 17.24 -14.09
CA SER A 209 0.79 16.76 -15.29
C SER A 209 -0.27 17.78 -15.72
N ALA A 210 -0.18 18.24 -16.96
CA ALA A 210 -1.26 19.00 -17.60
C ALA A 210 -2.47 18.08 -17.90
N ASN A 211 -3.66 18.70 -18.01
CA ASN A 211 -4.90 18.08 -18.48
C ASN A 211 -5.20 16.71 -17.80
N ILE A 212 -5.03 16.64 -16.48
CA ILE A 212 -5.22 15.41 -15.70
C ILE A 212 -6.67 14.88 -15.79
N ASP A 213 -7.62 15.78 -16.00
CA ASP A 213 -9.03 15.50 -16.26
C ASP A 213 -9.26 14.76 -17.59
N GLU A 214 -8.57 15.16 -18.68
CA GLU A 214 -8.60 14.41 -19.94
C GLU A 214 -8.00 13.01 -19.80
N GLU A 215 -6.90 12.88 -19.06
CA GLU A 215 -6.26 11.58 -18.84
C GLU A 215 -7.15 10.65 -18.00
N ILE A 216 -7.75 11.16 -16.93
CA ILE A 216 -8.74 10.43 -16.13
C ILE A 216 -9.95 10.01 -16.98
N ASN A 217 -10.42 10.89 -17.88
CA ASN A 217 -11.55 10.59 -18.76
C ASN A 217 -11.27 9.44 -19.73
N ARG A 218 -10.02 9.27 -20.16
CA ARG A 218 -9.60 8.15 -21.01
C ARG A 218 -9.42 6.82 -20.25
N GLY A 219 -9.43 6.83 -18.91
CA GLY A 219 -9.08 5.69 -18.07
C GLY A 219 -10.12 4.55 -18.03
N ASP A 220 -9.66 3.30 -18.21
CA ASP A 220 -10.39 2.09 -17.82
C ASP A 220 -10.34 1.86 -16.30
N ILE A 221 -9.16 2.04 -15.72
CA ILE A 221 -8.90 1.87 -14.28
C ILE A 221 -8.23 3.15 -13.79
N ILE A 222 -8.79 3.80 -12.77
CA ILE A 222 -8.30 5.05 -12.20
C ILE A 222 -7.91 4.79 -10.74
N ILE A 223 -6.64 5.01 -10.38
CA ILE A 223 -6.14 4.74 -9.03
C ILE A 223 -5.50 5.98 -8.43
N SER A 224 -6.00 6.43 -7.28
CA SER A 224 -5.53 7.61 -6.56
C SER A 224 -4.63 7.24 -5.39
N GLY A 225 -3.44 7.84 -5.30
CA GLY A 225 -2.48 7.64 -4.20
C GLY A 225 -1.91 8.95 -3.64
N VAL A 226 -2.62 10.08 -3.78
CA VAL A 226 -2.11 11.43 -3.47
C VAL A 226 -2.58 12.05 -2.15
N GLY A 227 -3.55 11.43 -1.46
CA GLY A 227 -4.00 11.89 -0.14
C GLY A 227 -4.63 13.28 -0.10
N HIS A 228 -5.14 13.78 -1.25
CA HIS A 228 -5.75 15.10 -1.37
C HIS A 228 -7.28 14.98 -1.56
N PRO A 229 -8.10 15.31 -0.54
CA PRO A 229 -9.56 15.14 -0.59
C PRO A 229 -10.21 15.83 -1.79
N GLY A 230 -11.06 15.10 -2.50
CA GLY A 230 -11.88 15.66 -3.58
C GLY A 230 -11.08 16.16 -4.79
N LEU A 231 -9.83 15.73 -4.99
CA LEU A 231 -9.03 16.07 -6.17
C LEU A 231 -9.73 15.63 -7.47
N ILE A 232 -10.09 14.34 -7.54
CA ILE A 232 -10.77 13.73 -8.69
C ILE A 232 -12.25 14.14 -8.65
N LYS A 233 -12.75 14.71 -9.75
CA LYS A 233 -14.16 15.07 -9.91
C LYS A 233 -14.92 13.93 -10.59
N GLY A 234 -16.19 13.73 -10.22
CA GLY A 234 -17.03 12.69 -10.80
C GLY A 234 -17.17 12.81 -12.32
N ASP A 235 -17.31 14.03 -12.83
CA ASP A 235 -17.48 14.31 -14.26
C ASP A 235 -16.21 14.08 -15.10
N TRP A 236 -15.05 13.91 -14.46
CA TRP A 236 -13.82 13.48 -15.14
C TRP A 236 -13.86 11.97 -15.41
N VAL A 237 -14.59 11.18 -14.62
CA VAL A 237 -14.62 9.72 -14.73
C VAL A 237 -15.62 9.30 -15.81
N ARG A 238 -15.13 8.62 -16.86
CA ARG A 238 -16.02 8.09 -17.90
C ARG A 238 -16.93 6.96 -17.37
N PRO A 239 -18.14 6.77 -17.94
CA PRO A 239 -18.99 5.63 -17.62
C PRO A 239 -18.27 4.29 -17.82
N GLY A 240 -18.46 3.37 -16.87
CA GLY A 240 -17.87 2.02 -16.91
C GLY A 240 -16.43 1.90 -16.42
N ALA A 241 -15.76 3.00 -16.05
CA ALA A 241 -14.43 2.94 -15.44
C ALA A 241 -14.45 2.37 -14.01
N LEU A 242 -13.40 1.64 -13.64
CA LEU A 242 -13.14 1.19 -12.27
C LEU A 242 -12.31 2.25 -11.54
N VAL A 243 -12.78 2.72 -10.38
CA VAL A 243 -12.08 3.72 -9.56
C VAL A 243 -11.64 3.11 -8.22
N ILE A 244 -10.38 3.28 -7.86
CA ILE A 244 -9.81 2.87 -6.57
C ILE A 244 -9.12 4.07 -5.92
N ASP A 245 -9.74 4.63 -4.88
CA ASP A 245 -9.11 5.67 -4.07
C ASP A 245 -8.35 5.05 -2.89
N CYS A 246 -7.03 5.23 -2.86
CA CYS A 246 -6.18 4.83 -1.74
C CYS A 246 -5.97 5.98 -0.75
N GLY A 247 -6.56 7.16 -1.00
CA GLY A 247 -6.51 8.31 -0.11
C GLY A 247 -7.21 8.05 1.21
N TYR A 248 -6.57 8.43 2.31
CA TYR A 248 -7.18 8.53 3.62
C TYR A 248 -6.83 9.87 4.25
N SER A 249 -7.84 10.62 4.68
CA SER A 249 -7.68 11.93 5.29
C SER A 249 -8.63 12.07 6.47
N VAL A 250 -8.11 12.44 7.64
CA VAL A 250 -8.93 12.79 8.81
C VAL A 250 -9.27 14.27 8.70
N MET A 251 -10.53 14.58 8.41
CA MET A 251 -11.00 15.97 8.39
C MET A 251 -11.50 16.39 9.77
N ASN A 252 -10.78 17.30 10.41
CA ASN A 252 -11.29 18.04 11.57
C ASN A 252 -12.31 19.07 11.04
N VAL A 253 -13.61 18.78 11.20
CA VAL A 253 -14.68 19.70 10.76
C VAL A 253 -14.79 20.85 11.76
N LEU A 254 -13.96 21.86 11.59
CA LEU A 254 -14.18 23.18 12.20
C LEU A 254 -15.20 23.94 11.34
N TYR A 255 -16.31 24.34 11.96
CA TYR A 255 -17.27 25.26 11.33
C TYR A 255 -16.77 26.69 11.51
N ASP A 256 -16.03 27.21 10.53
CA ASP A 256 -15.81 28.65 10.36
C ASP A 256 -16.85 29.19 9.36
N THR A 257 -17.47 30.31 9.69
CA THR A 257 -18.55 30.96 8.93
C THR A 257 -18.17 32.33 8.36
N THR A 258 -16.89 32.72 8.37
CA THR A 258 -16.49 34.13 8.25
C THR A 258 -15.44 34.50 7.19
N THR A 259 -15.08 33.61 6.26
CA THR A 259 -14.16 33.94 5.15
C THR A 259 -14.73 33.62 3.76
N SER A 260 -14.77 34.62 2.88
CA SER A 260 -15.11 34.44 1.45
C SER A 260 -13.97 33.73 0.72
N PRO A 261 -14.16 32.51 0.17
CA PRO A 261 -13.07 31.75 -0.43
C PRO A 261 -12.95 31.97 -1.94
N THR A 262 -11.73 32.20 -2.41
CA THR A 262 -11.39 32.04 -3.83
C THR A 262 -11.25 30.56 -4.19
N TRP A 263 -11.64 30.21 -5.42
CA TRP A 263 -11.53 28.88 -6.05
C TRP A 263 -11.98 27.67 -5.20
N SER A 264 -13.31 27.58 -5.07
CA SER A 264 -14.08 26.33 -5.09
C SER A 264 -13.86 25.30 -3.98
N GLN A 265 -14.07 25.75 -2.74
CA GLN A 265 -14.59 24.89 -1.66
C GLN A 265 -15.97 24.30 -2.04
N ILE A 266 -16.00 23.11 -2.66
CA ILE A 266 -17.26 22.37 -2.91
C ILE A 266 -17.38 21.23 -1.92
N ARG A 267 -18.30 21.37 -0.97
CA ARG A 267 -18.70 20.29 -0.03
C ARG A 267 -19.62 19.32 -0.75
N VAL A 268 -19.31 18.02 -0.74
CA VAL A 268 -20.24 16.96 -1.14
C VAL A 268 -20.97 16.45 0.11
N ARG A 269 -22.30 16.29 0.00
CA ARG A 269 -23.16 15.76 1.07
C ARG A 269 -23.06 14.22 1.13
N HIS A 270 -23.52 13.67 2.26
CA HIS A 270 -23.62 12.23 2.55
C HIS A 270 -24.28 11.40 1.43
#